data_AF-A0A1G7QAP6-F1
#
_entry.id   AF-A0A1G7QAP6-F1
#
_cell.length_a   1.000
_cell.length_b   1.000
_cell.length_c   1.000
_cell.angle_alpha   90.00
_cell.angle_beta   90.00
_cell.angle_gamma   90.00
#
_symmetry.space_group_name_H-M   'P 1'
#
loop_
_entity.id
_entity.type
_entity.pdbx_description
1 polymer ?
#
loop_
_entity_poly.entity_id
_entity_poly.type
_entity_poly.pdbx_seq_one_letter_code
_entity_poly.pdbx_strand_id
1 'polypeptide(L)'
;MLAVVRLAAGAAITLPAPRARSVLFYTVAGSVEVGGDTVAPWQLATFADDGEVITVRSAAGAVLLFGHADPIDEPVVAHGPFVMTTREEISDAIRDYQAGRFNGTGPLLDVGA
;
A
#
# COMPACT_ATOMS: atom_id res chain seq x y z
N MET A 1 4.87 2.24 -7.39
CA MET A 1 4.40 1.02 -8.12
C MET A 1 3.56 0.19 -7.16
N LEU A 2 2.43 -0.35 -7.61
CA LEU A 2 1.62 -1.32 -6.85
C LEU A 2 1.29 -2.51 -7.75
N ALA A 3 1.45 -3.72 -7.24
CA ALA A 3 1.20 -4.94 -7.98
C ALA A 3 0.61 -6.03 -7.07
N VAL A 4 -0.22 -6.88 -7.68
CA VAL A 4 -0.58 -8.17 -7.11
C VAL A 4 0.42 -9.20 -7.62
N VAL A 5 1.19 -9.79 -6.71
CA VAL A 5 2.17 -10.83 -7.03
C VAL A 5 1.56 -12.19 -6.72
N ARG A 6 1.51 -13.07 -7.71
CA ARG A 6 1.05 -14.45 -7.56
C ARG A 6 2.24 -15.40 -7.74
N LEU A 7 2.56 -16.14 -6.69
CA LEU A 7 3.62 -17.14 -6.68
C LEU A 7 2.99 -18.53 -6.76
N ALA A 8 3.44 -19.33 -7.73
CA ALA A 8 3.18 -20.76 -7.75
C ALA A 8 3.94 -21.45 -6.60
N ALA A 9 3.56 -22.70 -6.28
CA ALA A 9 4.30 -23.51 -5.32
C ALA A 9 5.76 -23.70 -5.74
N GLY A 10 6.68 -23.51 -4.79
CA GLY A 10 8.13 -23.55 -5.00
C GLY A 10 8.71 -22.33 -5.73
N ALA A 11 7.89 -21.35 -6.13
CA ALA A 11 8.37 -20.20 -6.88
C ALA A 11 9.12 -19.18 -6.00
N ALA A 12 10.02 -18.45 -6.64
CA ALA A 12 10.77 -17.35 -6.06
C ALA A 12 10.74 -16.15 -7.00
N ILE A 13 10.69 -14.93 -6.44
CA ILE A 13 10.76 -13.68 -7.18
C ILE A 13 11.60 -12.68 -6.39
N THR A 14 12.28 -11.78 -7.11
CA THR A 14 12.95 -10.63 -6.50
C THR A 14 12.22 -9.37 -6.93
N LEU A 15 11.75 -8.62 -5.95
CA LEU A 15 10.96 -7.40 -6.14
C LEU A 15 11.83 -6.19 -5.85
N PRO A 16 11.78 -5.13 -6.68
CA PRO A 16 12.54 -3.91 -6.39
C PRO A 16 11.95 -3.21 -5.17
N ALA A 17 12.80 -2.83 -4.23
CA ALA A 17 12.47 -2.03 -3.06
C ALA A 17 13.58 -0.98 -2.87
N PRO A 18 13.65 0.04 -3.74
CA PRO A 18 14.71 1.04 -3.68
C PRO A 18 14.73 1.75 -2.33
N ARG A 19 15.93 2.15 -1.90
CA ARG A 19 16.13 2.90 -0.65
C ARG A 19 15.29 4.17 -0.59
N ALA A 20 15.02 4.62 0.63
CA ALA A 20 14.23 5.79 0.97
C ALA A 20 12.80 5.72 0.42
N ARG A 21 12.22 4.52 0.32
CA ARG A 21 10.83 4.32 -0.09
C ARG A 21 10.00 3.62 0.97
N SER A 22 8.74 4.02 1.06
CA SER A 22 7.75 3.28 1.84
C SER A 22 7.37 2.01 1.09
N VAL A 23 7.47 0.86 1.75
CA VAL A 23 7.12 -0.46 1.19
C VAL A 23 5.81 -0.96 1.79
N LEU A 24 4.88 -1.35 0.92
CA LEU A 24 3.70 -2.13 1.27
C LEU A 24 3.96 -3.59 0.91
N PHE A 25 4.02 -4.46 1.91
CA PHE A 25 4.13 -5.90 1.72
C PHE A 25 3.07 -6.61 2.56
N TYR A 26 2.03 -7.10 1.90
CA TYR A 26 0.92 -7.73 2.58
C TYR A 26 0.60 -9.09 1.96
N THR A 27 0.62 -10.14 2.77
CA THR A 27 0.28 -11.49 2.32
C THR A 27 -1.23 -11.65 2.33
N VAL A 28 -1.83 -11.83 1.15
CA VAL A 28 -3.28 -11.99 1.00
C VAL A 28 -3.70 -13.45 1.22
N ALA A 29 -2.93 -14.39 0.66
CA ALA A 29 -3.21 -15.82 0.75
C ALA A 29 -1.91 -16.63 0.67
N GLY A 30 -1.91 -17.82 1.29
CA GLY A 30 -0.70 -18.64 1.42
C GLY A 30 0.33 -18.00 2.36
N SER A 31 1.55 -18.53 2.37
CA SER A 31 2.66 -17.98 3.14
C SER A 31 3.88 -17.77 2.25
N VAL A 32 4.72 -16.84 2.66
CA VAL A 32 5.98 -16.55 1.99
C VAL A 32 7.14 -16.50 2.96
N GLU A 33 8.32 -16.82 2.46
CA GLU A 33 9.59 -16.64 3.15
C GLU A 33 10.29 -15.40 2.59
N VAL A 34 10.71 -14.51 3.49
CA VAL A 34 11.44 -13.28 3.18
C VAL A 34 12.44 -13.02 4.29
N GLY A 35 13.71 -12.77 3.95
CA GLY A 35 14.74 -12.46 4.94
C GLY A 35 15.03 -13.57 5.97
N GLY A 36 14.57 -14.80 5.70
CA GLY A 36 14.65 -15.93 6.65
C GLY A 36 13.41 -16.10 7.52
N ASP A 37 12.48 -15.15 7.49
CA ASP A 37 11.23 -15.21 8.25
C ASP A 37 10.05 -15.66 7.38
N THR A 38 9.07 -16.30 8.02
CA THR A 38 7.80 -16.66 7.39
C THR A 38 6.76 -15.56 7.65
N VAL A 39 6.17 -15.05 6.57
CA VAL A 39 5.03 -14.13 6.61
C VAL A 39 3.77 -14.90 6.21
N ALA A 40 2.89 -15.12 7.19
CA ALA A 40 1.63 -15.85 7.04
C ALA A 40 0.55 -14.98 6.37
N PRO A 41 -0.60 -15.56 5.97
CA PRO A 41 -1.72 -14.78 5.43
C PRO A 41 -2.19 -13.69 6.41
N TRP A 42 -2.64 -12.58 5.83
CA TRP A 42 -3.19 -11.41 6.52
C TRP A 42 -2.20 -10.65 7.40
N GLN A 43 -0.91 -10.81 7.12
CA GLN A 43 0.14 -10.07 7.80
C GLN A 43 0.74 -8.99 6.89
N LEU A 44 0.97 -7.83 7.50
CA LEU A 44 1.77 -6.76 6.93
C LEU A 44 3.20 -6.93 7.44
N ALA A 45 4.16 -7.07 6.53
CA ALA A 45 5.58 -7.07 6.87
C ALA A 45 6.16 -5.66 6.69
N THR A 46 7.07 -5.29 7.58
CA THR A 46 7.84 -4.05 7.50
C THR A 46 9.31 -4.37 7.30
N PHE A 47 10.03 -3.48 6.61
CA PHE A 47 11.42 -3.68 6.22
C PHE A 47 12.26 -2.51 6.74
N ALA A 48 13.51 -2.80 7.08
CA ALA A 48 14.50 -1.76 7.25
C ALA A 48 14.86 -1.15 5.89
N ASP A 49 15.28 0.12 5.90
CA ASP A 49 15.66 0.86 4.69
C ASP A 49 17.15 0.67 4.33
N ASP A 50 17.65 -0.57 4.39
CA ASP A 50 19.05 -0.92 4.14
C ASP A 50 19.28 -1.76 2.87
N GLY A 51 18.20 -2.25 2.25
CA GLY A 51 18.21 -3.02 1.00
C GLY A 51 17.73 -2.24 -0.23
N GLU A 52 17.89 -2.84 -1.41
CA GLU A 52 17.34 -2.33 -2.68
C GLU A 52 16.31 -3.29 -3.31
N VAL A 53 16.22 -4.51 -2.78
CA VAL A 53 15.38 -5.58 -3.29
C VAL A 53 14.85 -6.44 -2.15
N ILE A 54 13.70 -7.05 -2.38
CA ILE A 54 13.09 -8.04 -1.49
C ILE A 54 12.93 -9.34 -2.26
N THR A 55 13.68 -10.38 -1.87
CA THR A 55 13.52 -11.72 -2.42
C THR A 55 12.45 -12.47 -1.63
N VAL A 56 11.46 -12.97 -2.36
CA VAL A 56 10.30 -13.67 -1.81
C VAL A 56 10.23 -15.07 -2.36
N ARG A 57 9.96 -16.05 -1.50
CA ARG A 57 9.75 -17.45 -1.89
C ARG A 57 8.46 -17.97 -1.29
N SER A 58 7.84 -18.94 -1.94
CA SER A 58 6.70 -19.66 -1.34
C SER A 58 6.80 -21.14 -1.61
N ALA A 59 6.73 -21.96 -0.56
CA ALA A 59 6.74 -23.42 -0.68
C ALA A 59 5.43 -23.94 -1.29
N ALA A 60 4.28 -23.43 -0.83
CA ALA A 60 2.95 -23.90 -1.23
C ALA A 60 2.22 -22.96 -2.24
N GLY A 61 2.84 -21.85 -2.60
CA GLY A 61 2.23 -20.79 -3.40
C GLY A 61 1.58 -19.71 -2.54
N ALA A 62 1.54 -18.49 -3.05
CA ALA A 62 1.05 -17.33 -2.31
C ALA A 62 0.53 -16.21 -3.22
N VAL A 63 -0.27 -15.32 -2.63
CA VAL A 63 -0.72 -14.07 -3.24
C VAL A 63 -0.31 -12.92 -2.32
N LEU A 64 0.39 -11.94 -2.87
CA LEU A 64 0.89 -10.77 -2.15
C LEU A 64 0.34 -9.50 -2.80
N LEU A 65 0.05 -8.51 -1.97
CA LEU A 65 0.02 -7.12 -2.39
C LEU A 65 1.40 -6.53 -2.11
N PHE A 66 2.08 -6.11 -3.18
CA PHE A 66 3.40 -5.50 -3.08
C PHE A 66 3.38 -4.12 -3.73
N GLY A 67 3.92 -3.13 -3.04
CA GLY A 67 4.14 -1.82 -3.62
C GLY A 67 5.24 -1.06 -2.92
N HIS A 68 5.77 -0.06 -3.62
CA HIS A 68 6.63 0.94 -3.02
C HIS A 68 6.38 2.30 -3.65
N ALA A 69 6.57 3.36 -2.87
CA ALA A 69 6.43 4.74 -3.29
C ALA A 69 7.40 5.63 -2.51
N ASP A 70 7.64 6.81 -3.06
CA ASP A 70 8.34 7.86 -2.31
C ASP A 70 7.47 8.23 -1.08
N PRO A 71 8.08 8.49 0.09
CA PRO A 71 7.37 8.98 1.25
C PRO A 71 6.62 10.28 0.91
N ILE A 72 5.44 10.46 1.50
CA ILE A 72 4.65 11.68 1.30
C ILE A 72 5.31 12.87 2.03
N ASP A 73 6.00 12.61 3.15
CA ASP A 73 6.71 13.61 3.97
C ASP A 73 5.87 14.84 4.40
N GLU A 74 4.55 14.65 4.53
CA GLU A 74 3.62 15.64 5.04
C GLU A 74 2.88 15.13 6.29
N PRO A 75 2.42 16.03 7.18
CA PRO A 75 1.54 15.64 8.28
C PRO A 75 0.30 14.91 7.78
N VAL A 76 -0.06 13.83 8.46
CA VAL A 76 -1.31 13.09 8.21
C VAL A 76 -2.26 13.33 9.37
N VAL A 77 -3.36 14.05 9.11
CA VAL A 77 -4.46 14.26 10.06
C VAL A 77 -5.69 13.55 9.52
N ALA A 78 -6.19 12.55 10.25
CA ALA A 78 -7.35 11.76 9.85
C ALA A 78 -8.52 11.92 10.84
N HIS A 79 -9.74 12.05 10.32
CA HIS A 79 -10.96 12.00 11.10
C HIS A 79 -12.11 11.36 10.30
N GLY A 80 -12.52 10.15 10.70
CA GLY A 80 -13.54 9.39 9.99
C GLY A 80 -13.11 9.11 8.54
N PRO A 81 -13.91 9.51 7.52
CA PRO A 81 -13.58 9.27 6.11
C PRO A 81 -12.63 10.32 5.51
N PHE A 82 -12.17 11.32 6.27
CA PHE A 82 -11.37 12.42 5.76
C PHE A 82 -9.91 12.32 6.25
N VAL A 83 -8.97 12.52 5.33
CA VAL A 83 -7.53 12.60 5.59
C VAL A 83 -7.01 13.87 4.92
N MET A 84 -6.38 14.75 5.70
CA MET A 84 -5.84 16.06 5.29
C MET A 84 -4.51 16.35 6.00
N THR A 85 -3.92 17.51 5.74
CA THR A 85 -2.63 17.91 6.33
C THR A 85 -2.81 18.68 7.64
N THR A 86 -3.94 19.39 7.82
CA THR A 86 -4.24 20.17 9.03
C THR A 86 -5.62 19.86 9.65
N ARG A 87 -5.85 20.31 10.89
CA ARG A 87 -7.16 20.14 11.57
C ARG A 87 -8.22 21.07 10.99
N GLU A 88 -7.79 22.24 10.54
CA GLU A 88 -8.62 23.23 9.87
C GLU A 88 -9.18 22.67 8.57
N GLU A 89 -8.34 22.02 7.75
CA GLU A 89 -8.76 21.35 6.51
C GLU A 89 -9.76 20.20 6.78
N ILE A 90 -9.58 19.44 7.86
CA ILE A 90 -10.57 18.44 8.29
C ILE A 90 -11.91 19.10 8.62
N SER A 91 -11.89 20.23 9.34
CA SER A 91 -13.11 20.95 9.74
C SER A 91 -13.86 21.50 8.53
N ASP A 92 -13.12 21.99 7.52
CA ASP A 92 -13.69 22.44 6.27
C ASP A 92 -14.25 21.27 5.45
N ALA A 93 -13.53 20.15 5.31
CA ALA A 93 -14.01 18.95 4.63
C ALA A 93 -15.33 18.42 5.20
N ILE A 94 -15.47 18.41 6.53
CA ILE A 94 -16.71 18.03 7.21
C ILE A 94 -17.85 19.02 6.87
N ARG A 95 -17.58 20.34 6.88
CA ARG A 95 -18.57 21.37 6.55
C ARG A 95 -19.02 21.25 5.08
N ASP A 96 -18.08 20.99 4.19
CA ASP A 96 -18.33 20.78 2.76
C ASP A 96 -19.22 19.54 2.55
N TYR A 97 -18.92 18.43 3.23
CA TYR A 97 -19.74 17.22 3.21
C TYR A 97 -21.16 17.47 3.73
N GLN A 98 -21.28 18.12 4.90
CA GLN A 98 -22.58 18.46 5.50
C GLN A 98 -23.41 19.42 4.64
N ALA A 99 -22.75 20.30 3.88
CA ALA A 99 -23.38 21.19 2.92
C ALA A 99 -23.76 20.51 1.59
N GLY A 100 -23.52 19.20 1.44
CA GLY A 100 -23.86 18.45 0.23
C GLY A 100 -22.94 18.73 -0.96
N ARG A 101 -21.73 19.27 -0.73
CA ARG A 101 -20.77 19.60 -1.81
C ARG A 101 -20.05 18.37 -2.38
N PHE A 102 -20.17 17.21 -1.73
CA PHE A 102 -19.63 15.92 -2.18
C PHE A 102 -20.70 15.12 -2.93
N ASN A 103 -21.25 15.68 -4.00
CA ASN A 103 -22.41 15.12 -4.71
C ASN A 103 -22.05 14.17 -5.87
N GLY A 104 -20.77 14.03 -6.22
CA GLY A 104 -20.31 13.09 -7.25
C GLY A 104 -20.83 13.39 -8.67
N THR A 105 -21.44 14.55 -8.90
CA THR A 105 -22.03 14.95 -10.20
C THR A 105 -21.06 15.76 -11.06
N GLY A 106 -19.79 15.86 -10.65
CA GLY A 106 -18.74 16.46 -11.47
C GLY A 106 -18.53 15.67 -12.77
N PRO A 107 -18.14 16.33 -13.87
CA PRO A 107 -17.86 15.64 -15.13
C PRO A 107 -16.68 14.68 -14.94
N LEU A 108 -16.76 13.54 -15.61
CA LEU A 108 -15.66 12.58 -15.65
C LEU A 108 -14.52 13.19 -16.48
N LEU A 109 -13.38 13.47 -15.84
CA LEU A 109 -12.31 14.28 -16.44
C LEU A 109 -11.41 13.47 -17.41
N ASP A 110 -11.29 12.16 -17.21
CA ASP A 110 -10.59 11.24 -18.11
C ASP A 110 -10.91 9.76 -17.79
N VAL A 111 -10.90 8.89 -18.80
CA VAL A 111 -10.84 7.42 -18.65
C VAL A 111 -9.52 7.00 -19.28
N GLY A 112 -8.49 6.85 -18.46
CA GLY A 112 -7.14 6.50 -18.92
C GLY A 112 -7.15 5.23 -19.77
N ALA A 113 -6.76 5.37 -21.04
CA ALA A 113 -6.44 4.29 -21.97
C ALA A 113 -4.97 3.87 -21.85
#